data_AF-A0A9N8ZDK1-F1
#
_entry.id   AF-A0A9N8ZDK1-F1
#
_cell.length_a   1.000
_cell.length_b   1.000
_cell.length_c   1.000
_cell.angle_alpha   90.00
_cell.angle_beta   90.00
_cell.angle_gamma   90.00
#
_symmetry.space_group_name_H-M   'P 1'
#
loop_
_entity.id
_entity.type
_entity.pdbx_description
1 polymer ?
#
loop_
_entity_poly.entity_id
_entity_poly.type
_entity_poly.pdbx_seq_one_letter_code
_entity_poly.pdbx_strand_id
1 'polypeptide(L)'
;MARGSDSSRQSTPSRARTPQRRRPPASKRLRPLTSPSSTRQRVGDPINPGRGKRRYRPGTLALREIRHYQKTTDLLLRKLPFARVVREISQEFITEGDVGLRWQSAALLALQESAEAFLVHLFEDANLCAIHAKRVTLMQKDIQLARRIRGVVAGLG
;
A
#
# COMPACT_ATOMS: atom_id res chain seq x y z
N MET A 1 -26.11 -45.38 -48.35
CA MET A 1 -25.85 -45.62 -49.79
C MET A 1 -25.82 -44.25 -50.46
N ALA A 2 -24.93 -43.81 -51.33
CA ALA A 2 -23.70 -44.29 -51.95
C ALA A 2 -23.06 -43.04 -52.64
N ARG A 3 -21.72 -42.99 -52.72
CA ARG A 3 -20.84 -42.59 -53.85
C ARG A 3 -21.32 -41.42 -54.75
N GLY A 4 -20.56 -40.38 -55.11
CA GLY A 4 -19.14 -40.18 -55.36
C GLY A 4 -18.98 -39.20 -56.55
N SER A 5 -17.76 -38.70 -56.83
CA SER A 5 -17.33 -37.81 -57.95
C SER A 5 -17.87 -36.36 -57.94
N ASP A 6 -17.13 -35.29 -58.27
CA ASP A 6 -16.05 -35.18 -59.24
C ASP A 6 -15.13 -33.94 -58.97
N SER A 7 -13.97 -34.05 -59.58
CA SER A 7 -12.79 -33.21 -59.77
C SER A 7 -12.98 -31.70 -60.02
N SER A 8 -12.12 -30.90 -59.38
CA SER A 8 -11.45 -29.77 -60.08
C SER A 8 -10.18 -29.35 -59.34
N ARG A 9 -9.03 -29.74 -59.91
CA ARG A 9 -7.69 -29.26 -59.57
C ARG A 9 -7.54 -27.83 -60.09
N GLN A 10 -7.12 -26.91 -59.23
CA GLN A 10 -6.38 -25.72 -59.67
C GLN A 10 -5.10 -25.60 -58.85
N SER A 11 -4.02 -25.45 -59.61
CA SER A 11 -2.63 -25.40 -59.19
C SER A 11 -2.08 -23.98 -59.33
N THR A 12 -1.11 -23.68 -58.46
CA THR A 12 -0.08 -22.60 -58.51
C THR A 12 -0.41 -21.26 -57.80
N PRO A 13 0.60 -20.49 -57.35
CA PRO A 13 1.97 -20.85 -56.99
C PRO A 13 2.36 -20.47 -55.54
N SER A 14 3.28 -21.27 -55.01
CA SER A 14 4.12 -20.99 -53.84
C SER A 14 4.84 -19.65 -53.98
N ARG A 15 4.57 -18.69 -53.08
CA ARG A 15 5.36 -17.46 -52.95
C ARG A 15 6.31 -17.56 -51.76
N ALA A 16 7.54 -17.90 -52.10
CA ALA A 16 8.82 -17.59 -51.46
C ALA A 16 8.82 -17.25 -49.95
N ARG A 17 9.32 -18.22 -49.16
CA ARG A 17 9.87 -18.00 -47.82
C ARG A 17 11.02 -16.99 -47.90
N THR A 18 10.84 -15.82 -47.31
CA THR A 18 11.91 -14.84 -47.10
C THR A 18 12.94 -15.44 -46.13
N PRO A 19 14.24 -15.48 -46.47
CA PRO A 19 15.25 -16.05 -45.58
C PRO A 19 15.44 -15.17 -44.34
N GLN A 20 15.35 -15.82 -43.17
CA GLN A 20 15.71 -15.25 -41.87
C GLN A 20 17.15 -14.73 -41.91
N ARG A 21 17.32 -13.42 -41.81
CA ARG A 21 18.64 -12.82 -41.58
C ARG A 21 19.02 -13.01 -40.11
N ARG A 22 19.85 -14.02 -39.86
CA ARG A 22 20.48 -14.29 -38.57
C ARG A 22 21.23 -13.04 -38.10
N ARG A 23 20.74 -12.40 -37.03
CA ARG A 23 21.51 -11.39 -36.31
C ARG A 23 22.66 -12.08 -35.56
N PRO A 24 23.92 -11.63 -35.70
CA PRO A 24 25.01 -12.19 -34.92
C PRO A 24 24.79 -11.90 -33.43
N PRO A 25 25.24 -12.77 -32.51
CA PRO A 25 25.16 -12.51 -31.09
C PRO A 25 26.07 -11.32 -30.78
N ALA A 26 25.49 -10.22 -30.31
CA ALA A 26 26.26 -9.10 -29.79
C ALA A 26 27.11 -9.61 -28.62
N SER A 27 28.42 -9.54 -28.83
CA SER A 27 29.50 -9.78 -27.88
C SER A 27 29.12 -9.45 -26.44
N LYS A 28 29.40 -10.39 -25.52
CA LYS A 28 29.43 -10.17 -24.07
C LYS A 28 30.10 -8.82 -23.78
N ARG A 29 29.30 -7.81 -23.45
CA ARG A 29 29.80 -6.53 -22.96
C ARG A 29 30.38 -6.83 -21.58
N LEU A 30 31.71 -6.89 -21.49
CA LEU A 30 32.43 -6.97 -20.22
C LEU A 30 31.90 -5.82 -19.34
N ARG A 31 31.23 -6.16 -18.24
CA ARG A 31 30.90 -5.17 -17.21
C ARG A 31 32.23 -4.67 -16.65
N PRO A 32 32.51 -3.36 -16.59
CA PRO A 32 33.61 -2.89 -15.78
C PRO A 32 33.33 -3.33 -14.35
N LEU A 33 34.22 -4.13 -13.77
CA LEU A 33 34.33 -4.30 -12.33
C LEU A 33 34.75 -2.92 -11.79
N THR A 34 33.78 -2.06 -11.52
CA THR A 34 34.01 -0.90 -10.67
C THR A 34 34.16 -1.45 -9.26
N SER A 35 35.39 -1.81 -8.91
CA SER A 35 35.85 -1.84 -7.53
C SER A 35 35.38 -0.55 -6.86
N PRO A 36 34.83 -0.60 -5.63
CA PRO A 36 34.59 0.63 -4.91
C PRO A 36 35.94 1.28 -4.70
N SER A 37 36.20 2.41 -5.35
CA SER A 37 37.34 3.23 -5.01
C SER A 37 37.10 3.68 -3.56
N SER A 38 37.71 2.98 -2.62
CA SER A 38 37.97 3.51 -1.30
C SER A 38 38.88 4.71 -1.50
N THR A 39 38.29 5.87 -1.76
CA THR A 39 38.99 7.14 -1.75
C THR A 39 39.54 7.29 -0.33
N ARG A 40 40.83 7.01 -0.15
CA ARG A 40 41.56 7.28 1.09
C ARG A 40 41.47 8.78 1.30
N GLN A 41 40.63 9.19 2.24
CA GLN A 41 40.44 10.58 2.61
C GLN A 41 41.74 11.07 3.25
N ARG A 42 42.39 12.06 2.63
CA ARG A 42 43.60 12.67 3.14
C ARG A 42 43.25 13.80 4.10
N VAL A 43 44.13 14.06 5.07
CA VAL A 43 44.01 15.19 5.99
C VAL A 43 44.02 16.48 5.17
N GLY A 44 42.91 17.22 5.19
CA GLY A 44 42.71 18.44 4.39
C GLY A 44 41.68 18.33 3.26
N ASP A 45 41.16 17.13 2.97
CA ASP A 45 40.03 17.00 2.03
C ASP A 45 38.77 17.65 2.63
N PRO A 46 37.98 18.43 1.85
CA PRO A 46 36.72 18.96 2.34
C PRO A 46 35.81 17.79 2.76
N ILE A 47 35.25 17.89 3.97
CA ILE A 47 34.25 16.93 4.47
C ILE A 47 33.17 16.82 3.40
N ASN A 48 33.02 15.65 2.80
CA ASN A 48 31.99 15.35 1.81
C ASN A 48 30.66 15.96 2.32
N PRO A 49 30.06 16.95 1.63
CA PRO A 49 28.79 17.50 2.07
C PRO A 49 27.81 16.33 2.08
N GLY A 50 27.33 15.99 3.27
CA GLY A 50 26.69 14.72 3.58
C GLY A 50 25.70 14.30 2.49
N ARG A 51 25.77 13.02 2.09
CA ARG A 51 24.91 12.38 1.07
C ARG A 51 23.53 13.04 1.05
N GLY A 52 23.27 13.84 0.01
CA GLY A 52 22.02 14.60 -0.10
C GLY A 52 20.81 13.71 0.12
N LYS A 53 19.76 14.23 0.79
CA LYS A 53 18.53 13.49 1.06
C LYS A 53 18.03 12.83 -0.22
N ARG A 54 18.02 11.50 -0.26
CA ARG A 54 17.60 10.72 -1.43
C ARG A 54 16.14 11.05 -1.75
N ARG A 55 15.89 11.65 -2.93
CA ARG A 55 14.54 11.87 -3.43
C ARG A 55 13.96 10.56 -3.95
N TYR A 56 12.83 10.15 -3.41
CA TYR A 56 12.10 8.96 -3.87
C TYR A 56 11.15 9.33 -5.01
N ARG A 57 10.86 8.37 -5.89
CA ARG A 57 9.80 8.55 -6.89
C ARG A 57 8.44 8.67 -6.17
N PRO A 58 7.49 9.46 -6.70
CA PRO A 58 6.14 9.54 -6.15
C PRO A 58 5.56 8.14 -5.91
N GLY A 59 4.89 7.95 -4.76
CA GLY A 59 4.30 6.67 -4.35
C GLY A 59 5.27 5.63 -3.78
N THR A 60 6.59 5.77 -3.96
CA THR A 60 7.56 4.76 -3.47
C THR A 60 7.57 4.64 -1.95
N LEU A 61 7.51 5.77 -1.23
CA LEU A 61 7.48 5.79 0.23
C LEU A 61 6.14 5.27 0.75
N ALA A 62 5.03 5.73 0.17
CA ALA A 62 3.69 5.25 0.53
C ALA A 62 3.55 3.72 0.37
N LEU A 63 4.02 3.14 -0.74
CA LEU A 63 3.99 1.69 -0.93
C LEU A 63 4.87 0.93 0.07
N ARG A 64 5.97 1.54 0.53
CA ARG A 64 6.82 0.95 1.57
C ARG A 64 6.13 0.98 2.93
N GLU A 65 5.51 2.10 3.27
CA GLU A 65 4.74 2.28 4.51
C GLU A 65 3.54 1.33 4.56
N ILE A 66 2.76 1.22 3.49
CA ILE A 66 1.63 0.27 3.39
C ILE A 66 2.11 -1.16 3.67
N ARG A 67 3.18 -1.60 3.01
CA ARG A 67 3.72 -2.97 3.23
C ARG A 67 4.27 -3.16 4.64
N HIS A 68 4.83 -2.12 5.24
CA HIS A 68 5.33 -2.19 6.60
C HIS A 68 4.18 -2.34 7.60
N TYR A 69 3.18 -1.45 7.54
CA TYR A 69 2.05 -1.45 8.47
C TYR A 69 1.07 -2.61 8.27
N GLN A 70 1.01 -3.20 7.08
CA GLN A 70 0.26 -4.44 6.86
C GLN A 70 0.99 -5.69 7.38
N LYS A 71 2.30 -5.59 7.63
CA LYS A 71 3.11 -6.72 8.14
C LYS A 71 3.22 -6.70 9.66
N THR A 72 3.27 -5.51 10.27
CA THR A 72 3.37 -5.34 11.72
C THR A 72 1.98 -5.17 12.33
N THR A 73 1.90 -5.35 13.65
CA THR A 73 0.65 -5.26 14.43
C THR A 73 0.81 -4.33 15.63
N ASP A 74 1.72 -3.35 15.53
CA ASP A 74 1.96 -2.38 16.58
C ASP A 74 0.82 -1.36 16.63
N LEU A 75 0.44 -0.94 17.84
CA LEU A 75 -0.50 0.16 18.04
C LEU A 75 0.09 1.47 17.49
N LEU A 76 -0.68 2.16 16.65
CA LEU A 76 -0.24 3.34 15.91
C LEU A 76 -0.59 4.65 16.64
N LEU A 77 -1.66 4.65 17.45
CA LEU A 77 -2.02 5.82 18.24
C LEU A 77 -1.15 5.94 19.49
N ARG A 78 -0.82 7.18 19.86
CA ARG A 78 -0.08 7.45 21.09
C ARG A 78 -0.97 7.16 22.30
N LYS A 79 -0.46 6.33 23.21
CA LYS A 79 -1.20 5.85 24.39
C LYS A 79 -1.73 6.95 25.30
N LEU A 80 -0.90 7.96 25.63
CA LEU A 80 -1.29 9.01 26.59
C LEU A 80 -2.40 9.93 26.05
N PRO A 81 -2.33 10.49 24.82
CA PRO A 81 -3.44 11.23 24.23
C PRO A 81 -4.73 10.40 24.15
N PHE A 82 -4.65 9.14 23.71
CA PHE A 82 -5.82 8.26 23.65
C PHE A 82 -6.46 8.06 25.02
N ALA A 83 -5.65 7.78 26.04
CA ALA A 83 -6.13 7.61 27.41
C ALA A 83 -6.78 8.89 27.99
N ARG A 84 -6.31 10.09 27.59
CA ARG A 84 -6.94 11.36 28.00
C ARG A 84 -8.34 11.50 27.40
N VAL A 85 -8.49 11.21 26.10
CA VAL A 85 -9.79 11.26 25.41
C VAL A 85 -10.78 10.26 26.03
N VAL A 86 -10.35 9.03 26.31
CA VAL A 86 -11.21 8.03 26.97
C VAL A 86 -11.70 8.53 28.33
N ARG A 87 -10.82 9.17 29.11
CA ARG A 87 -11.19 9.71 30.43
C ARG A 87 -12.12 10.90 30.32
N GLU A 88 -11.88 11.81 29.39
CA GLU A 88 -12.74 12.96 29.10
C GLU A 88 -14.15 12.51 28.73
N ILE A 89 -14.29 11.61 27.76
CA ILE A 89 -15.59 11.04 27.37
C ILE A 89 -16.24 10.34 28.56
N SER A 90 -15.49 9.57 29.35
CA SER A 90 -16.07 8.86 30.51
C SER A 90 -16.62 9.80 31.58
N GLN A 91 -16.11 11.02 31.70
CA GLN A 91 -16.60 12.00 32.68
C GLN A 91 -18.01 12.49 32.35
N GLU A 92 -18.40 12.50 31.08
CA GLU A 92 -19.76 12.88 30.66
C GLU A 92 -20.84 11.90 31.16
N PHE A 93 -20.44 10.68 31.54
CA PHE A 93 -21.35 9.62 31.97
C PHE A 93 -21.38 9.37 33.47
N ILE A 94 -20.58 10.10 34.26
CA ILE A 94 -20.52 9.94 35.72
C ILE A 94 -21.57 10.87 36.35
N THR A 95 -22.50 10.32 37.13
CA THR A 95 -23.51 11.09 37.87
C THR A 95 -22.91 11.84 39.06
N GLU A 96 -23.48 12.99 39.39
CA GLU A 96 -23.10 13.78 40.56
C GLU A 96 -23.15 12.93 41.84
N GLY A 97 -22.00 12.78 42.50
CA GLY A 97 -21.86 12.02 43.75
C GLY A 97 -21.03 10.72 43.64
N ASP A 98 -20.70 10.27 42.43
CA ASP A 98 -19.84 9.10 42.26
C ASP A 98 -18.35 9.46 42.32
N VAL A 99 -17.55 8.58 42.94
CA VAL A 99 -16.11 8.76 43.14
C VAL A 99 -15.40 8.35 41.84
N GLY A 100 -15.48 9.21 40.82
CA GLY A 100 -14.71 9.20 39.56
C GLY A 100 -14.22 7.85 39.00
N LEU A 101 -14.66 7.48 37.80
CA LEU A 101 -14.29 6.20 37.16
C LEU A 101 -12.77 5.95 37.12
N ARG A 102 -12.33 4.87 37.76
CA ARG A 102 -10.95 4.38 37.71
C ARG A 102 -10.76 3.41 36.56
N TRP A 103 -9.69 3.61 35.80
CA TRP A 103 -9.36 2.80 34.63
C TRP A 103 -8.15 1.91 34.88
N GLN A 104 -8.30 0.62 34.64
CA GLN A 104 -7.17 -0.32 34.56
C GLN A 104 -6.36 -0.05 33.28
N SER A 105 -5.04 -0.23 33.36
CA SER A 105 -4.15 -0.09 32.19
C SER A 105 -4.51 -1.05 31.05
N ALA A 106 -4.86 -2.30 31.37
CA ALA A 106 -5.28 -3.31 30.40
C ALA A 106 -6.60 -2.93 29.68
N ALA A 107 -7.55 -2.32 30.40
CA ALA A 107 -8.81 -1.86 29.79
C ALA A 107 -8.57 -0.73 28.77
N LEU A 108 -7.68 0.22 29.09
CA LEU A 108 -7.31 1.28 28.14
C LEU A 108 -6.61 0.73 26.89
N LEU A 109 -5.78 -0.31 27.05
CA LEU A 109 -5.15 -0.98 25.90
C LEU A 109 -6.18 -1.72 25.05
N ALA A 110 -7.11 -2.47 25.66
CA ALA A 110 -8.16 -3.17 24.94
C ALA A 110 -9.08 -2.22 24.15
N LEU A 111 -9.42 -1.06 24.74
CA LEU A 111 -10.16 -0.01 24.04
C LEU A 111 -9.37 0.56 22.86
N GLN A 112 -8.06 0.76 23.03
CA GLN A 112 -7.20 1.26 21.96
C GLN A 112 -7.10 0.25 20.81
N GLU A 113 -6.86 -1.02 21.11
CA GLU A 113 -6.83 -2.11 20.12
C GLU A 113 -8.14 -2.18 19.33
N SER A 114 -9.28 -2.13 20.03
CA SER A 114 -10.60 -2.17 19.40
C SER A 114 -10.87 -0.94 18.52
N ALA A 115 -10.51 0.25 18.98
CA ALA A 115 -10.69 1.49 18.23
C ALA A 115 -9.81 1.54 16.97
N GLU A 116 -8.53 1.16 17.07
CA GLU A 116 -7.64 1.11 15.91
C GLU A 116 -8.10 0.06 14.90
N ALA A 117 -8.49 -1.13 15.36
CA ALA A 117 -9.05 -2.17 14.48
C ALA A 117 -10.30 -1.67 13.76
N PHE A 118 -11.24 -1.02 14.45
CA PHE A 118 -12.43 -0.45 13.82
C PHE A 118 -12.08 0.58 12.73
N LEU A 119 -11.17 1.51 13.02
CA LEU A 119 -10.75 2.54 12.08
C LEU A 119 -10.05 1.96 10.85
N VAL A 120 -9.18 0.95 11.00
CA VAL A 120 -8.52 0.28 9.88
C VAL A 120 -9.56 -0.33 8.94
N HIS A 121 -10.50 -1.13 9.45
CA HIS A 121 -11.55 -1.72 8.63
C HIS A 121 -12.43 -0.65 7.97
N LEU A 122 -12.78 0.42 8.68
CA LEU A 122 -13.58 1.50 8.11
C LEU A 122 -12.85 2.20 6.96
N PHE A 123 -11.54 2.40 7.08
CA PHE A 123 -10.72 3.00 6.02
C PHE A 123 -10.53 2.06 4.82
N GLU A 124 -10.51 0.75 5.02
CA GLU A 124 -10.51 -0.23 3.92
C GLU A 124 -11.78 -0.09 3.07
N ASP A 125 -12.96 -0.03 3.69
CA ASP A 125 -14.22 0.16 2.99
C ASP A 125 -14.32 1.52 2.31
N ALA A 126 -13.88 2.59 3.00
CA ALA A 126 -13.82 3.92 2.41
C ALA A 126 -12.86 3.95 1.20
N ASN A 127 -11.77 3.19 1.24
CA ASN A 127 -10.83 3.10 0.13
C ASN A 127 -11.47 2.41 -1.09
N LEU A 128 -12.28 1.36 -0.87
CA LEU A 128 -13.09 0.77 -1.95
C LEU A 128 -14.06 1.78 -2.57
N CYS A 129 -14.69 2.64 -1.75
CA CYS A 129 -15.57 3.72 -2.24
C CYS A 129 -14.79 4.75 -3.09
N ALA A 130 -13.58 5.12 -2.70
CA ALA A 130 -12.74 6.03 -3.47
C ALA A 130 -12.32 5.42 -4.82
N ILE A 131 -11.92 4.14 -4.83
CA ILE A 131 -11.55 3.40 -6.05
C ILE A 131 -12.76 3.27 -6.99
N HIS A 132 -13.95 2.97 -6.45
CA HIS A 132 -15.19 2.91 -7.22
C HIS A 132 -15.48 4.24 -7.93
N ALA A 133 -15.13 5.37 -7.30
CA ALA A 133 -15.22 6.71 -7.87
C ALA A 133 -13.99 7.13 -8.72
N LYS A 134 -13.11 6.20 -9.10
CA LYS A 134 -11.89 6.43 -9.91
C LYS A 134 -10.89 7.41 -9.29
N ARG A 135 -10.82 7.48 -7.96
CA ARG A 135 -9.88 8.33 -7.20
C ARG A 135 -8.88 7.48 -6.43
N VAL A 136 -7.72 8.07 -6.15
CA VAL A 136 -6.68 7.49 -5.26
C VAL A 136 -6.70 8.15 -3.87
N THR A 137 -7.19 9.39 -3.78
CA THR A 137 -7.27 10.14 -2.53
C THR A 137 -8.61 9.91 -1.84
N LEU A 138 -8.56 9.47 -0.57
CA LEU A 138 -9.72 9.37 0.31
C LEU A 138 -10.33 10.75 0.61
N MET A 139 -11.65 10.81 0.67
CA MET A 139 -12.41 11.99 1.01
C MET A 139 -13.47 11.68 2.08
N GLN A 140 -13.97 12.72 2.76
CA GLN A 140 -15.00 12.57 3.80
C GLN A 140 -16.25 11.83 3.31
N LYS A 141 -16.68 12.08 2.07
CA LYS A 141 -17.83 11.40 1.44
C LYS A 141 -17.64 9.89 1.32
N ASP A 142 -16.40 9.41 1.18
CA ASP A 142 -16.11 7.98 1.06
C ASP A 142 -16.32 7.28 2.42
N ILE A 143 -15.89 7.93 3.51
CA ILE A 143 -16.10 7.46 4.87
C ILE A 143 -17.58 7.51 5.24
N GLN A 144 -18.27 8.60 4.92
CA GLN A 144 -19.71 8.74 5.17
C GLN A 144 -20.51 7.68 4.43
N LEU A 145 -20.17 7.40 3.17
CA LEU A 145 -20.80 6.35 2.39
C LEU A 145 -20.53 4.96 3.00
N ALA A 146 -19.28 4.65 3.36
CA ALA A 146 -18.92 3.38 3.99
C ALA A 146 -19.69 3.16 5.31
N ARG A 147 -19.77 4.17 6.18
CA ARG A 147 -20.58 4.13 7.42
C ARG A 147 -22.06 3.89 7.12
N ARG A 148 -22.61 4.55 6.10
CA ARG A 148 -24.03 4.39 5.73
C ARG A 148 -24.33 2.98 5.23
N ILE A 149 -23.45 2.38 4.45
CA ILE A 149 -23.64 1.03 3.87
C ILE A 149 -23.49 -0.04 4.96
N ARG A 150 -22.57 0.13 5.91
CA ARG A 150 -22.44 -0.77 7.09
C ARG A 150 -23.68 -0.82 7.98
N GLY A 151 -24.58 0.15 7.84
CA GLY A 151 -25.81 0.24 8.63
C GLY A 151 -25.55 0.75 10.05
N VAL A 152 -26.62 0.75 10.85
CA VAL A 152 -26.62 1.38 12.18
C VAL A 152 -25.67 0.67 13.14
N VAL A 153 -25.65 -0.65 13.12
CA VAL A 153 -24.91 -1.47 14.10
C VAL A 153 -23.39 -1.44 13.88
N ALA A 154 -22.92 -1.50 12.62
CA ALA A 154 -21.49 -1.57 12.30
C ALA A 154 -20.89 -0.25 11.79
N GLY A 155 -21.75 0.72 11.42
CA GLY A 155 -21.33 1.96 10.75
C GLY A 155 -21.52 3.23 11.56
N LEU A 156 -22.53 3.31 12.43
CA LEU A 156 -22.84 4.54 13.15
C LEU A 156 -22.15 4.67 14.50
N GLY A 157 -21.80 3.55 15.15
CA GLY A 157 -21.27 3.57 16.51
C GLY A 157 -22.40 3.76 17.52
#